data_AF-T0FG19-F1
#
_entry.id   AF-T0FG19-F1
#
_cell.length_a   1.000
_cell.length_b   1.000
_cell.length_c   1.000
_cell.angle_alpha   90.00
_cell.angle_beta   90.00
_cell.angle_gamma   90.00
#
_symmetry.space_group_name_H-M   'P 1'
#
loop_
_entity.id
_entity.type
_entity.pdbx_description
1 polymer ?
#
loop_
_entity_poly.entity_id
_entity_poly.type
_entity_poly.pdbx_seq_one_letter_code
_entity_poly.pdbx_strand_id
1 'polypeptide(L)'
;MGIVGPRPLTQFDIDRLNWNGKFHEMRWSIPPGITGLSQLYSGMGARISFCFDRFYLKSKNLGLDVLIVLATFVMNLFGKNKIREKFKSKLKTRKNKVQWKHWRNHFKRNKNRALPKIDFEILELSTNEMRSIAYSLAIFQLGESGEGKIAKEIDKTILFGIDDFYREALKLFVKEEGRHARILGECIRALKGELIKSNWTEKLFHLGRRLLGIRLKLMVLLAAEVVGICFYKKLSEKIPNGFIKSALLEIVKDEEKHLKFHGNFFRIQVRNIFTKLVFKLLWRFVAFAACITVILDHSNTFRILGISNWKTFLKFQEIAKSTEEFIIEGLNWKLNQTFRS
;
A
#
# COMPACT_ATOMS: atom_id res chain seq x y z
N MET A 1 25.30 22.50 -26.88
CA MET A 1 25.50 21.52 -25.79
C MET A 1 25.52 22.30 -24.48
N GLY A 2 24.85 21.82 -23.42
CA GLY A 2 24.79 22.52 -22.13
C GLY A 2 25.93 22.10 -21.18
N ILE A 3 26.14 22.86 -20.10
CA ILE A 3 27.06 22.45 -19.01
C ILE A 3 26.46 21.26 -18.24
N VAL A 4 25.18 21.38 -17.87
CA VAL A 4 24.41 20.35 -17.15
C VAL A 4 23.25 19.88 -18.02
N GLY A 5 23.06 18.56 -18.09
CA GLY A 5 21.98 17.97 -18.90
C GLY A 5 22.07 16.44 -18.99
N PRO A 6 21.14 15.81 -19.73
CA PRO A 6 21.20 14.39 -20.03
C PRO A 6 22.51 14.02 -20.74
N ARG A 7 22.97 12.79 -20.54
CA ARG A 7 24.21 12.31 -21.15
C ARG A 7 24.17 12.43 -22.70
N PRO A 8 25.22 12.90 -23.38
CA PRO A 8 25.27 12.79 -24.84
C PRO A 8 25.29 11.32 -25.27
N LEU A 9 24.42 10.95 -26.21
CA LEU A 9 24.34 9.60 -26.78
C LEU A 9 24.54 9.68 -28.29
N THR A 10 25.25 8.70 -28.84
CA THR A 10 25.39 8.54 -30.29
C THR A 10 24.14 7.85 -30.87
N GLN A 11 23.95 7.92 -32.19
CA GLN A 11 22.85 7.19 -32.84
C GLN A 11 22.94 5.68 -32.57
N PHE A 12 24.15 5.13 -32.63
CA PHE A 12 24.41 3.74 -32.26
C PHE A 12 23.99 3.40 -30.82
N ASP A 13 24.25 4.29 -29.86
CA ASP A 13 23.80 4.09 -28.48
C ASP A 13 22.28 4.11 -28.36
N ILE A 14 21.62 5.00 -29.10
CA ILE A 14 20.16 5.15 -29.11
C ILE A 14 19.52 3.86 -29.60
N ASP A 15 20.00 3.33 -30.73
CA ASP A 15 19.53 2.09 -31.33
C ASP A 15 19.79 0.89 -30.42
N ARG A 16 21.02 0.75 -29.89
CA ARG A 16 21.39 -0.32 -28.95
C ARG A 16 20.52 -0.32 -27.68
N LEU A 17 20.13 0.85 -27.20
CA LEU A 17 19.32 1.00 -25.99
C LEU A 17 17.81 0.93 -26.27
N ASN A 18 17.38 0.89 -27.54
CA ASN A 18 16.00 1.05 -27.98
C ASN A 18 15.34 2.34 -27.46
N TRP A 19 16.09 3.45 -27.48
CA TRP A 19 15.63 4.77 -26.99
C TRP A 19 14.98 5.64 -28.08
N ASN A 20 14.58 5.01 -29.18
CA ASN A 20 14.06 5.63 -30.39
C ASN A 20 12.54 5.81 -30.32
N GLY A 21 11.87 5.11 -29.41
CA GLY A 21 10.42 5.14 -29.27
C GLY A 21 9.90 6.35 -28.48
N LYS A 22 8.60 6.65 -28.65
CA LYS A 22 7.86 7.76 -28.00
C LYS A 22 8.07 7.87 -26.48
N PHE A 23 8.34 6.75 -25.80
CA PHE A 23 8.59 6.73 -24.36
C PHE A 23 9.82 7.56 -23.94
N HIS A 24 10.86 7.62 -24.77
CA HIS A 24 12.11 8.32 -24.48
C HIS A 24 12.15 9.72 -25.11
N GLU A 25 11.11 10.11 -25.87
CA GLU A 25 11.06 11.35 -26.63
C GLU A 25 11.26 12.59 -25.76
N MET A 26 10.67 12.58 -24.56
CA MET A 26 10.81 13.65 -23.57
C MET A 26 12.27 13.98 -23.22
N ARG A 27 13.19 13.02 -23.38
CA ARG A 27 14.62 13.21 -23.13
C ARG A 27 15.27 14.18 -24.11
N TRP A 28 14.79 14.18 -25.35
CA TRP A 28 15.33 14.98 -26.45
C TRP A 28 14.81 16.42 -26.44
N SER A 29 13.91 16.76 -25.52
CA SER A 29 13.37 18.12 -25.34
C SER A 29 14.40 19.14 -24.84
N ILE A 30 15.55 18.68 -24.32
CA ILE A 30 16.64 19.55 -23.87
C ILE A 30 17.98 19.10 -24.47
N PRO A 31 18.90 20.04 -24.72
CA PRO A 31 20.22 19.68 -25.19
C PRO A 31 20.98 18.83 -24.15
N PRO A 32 21.81 17.87 -24.60
CA PRO A 32 22.66 17.10 -23.70
C PRO A 32 23.69 17.99 -22.99
N GLY A 33 24.13 17.53 -21.82
CA GLY A 33 25.09 18.22 -20.97
C GLY A 33 26.46 17.54 -20.90
N ILE A 34 27.51 18.33 -20.69
CA ILE A 34 28.87 17.81 -20.41
C ILE A 34 28.86 16.94 -19.13
N THR A 35 28.11 17.38 -18.12
CA THR A 35 27.82 16.60 -16.91
C THR A 35 26.31 16.50 -16.64
N GLY A 36 25.92 15.56 -15.79
CA GLY A 36 24.53 15.22 -15.53
C GLY A 36 24.40 14.10 -14.51
N LEU A 37 23.20 13.92 -13.98
CA LEU A 37 22.94 12.87 -12.99
C LEU A 37 23.25 11.46 -13.53
N SER A 38 22.94 11.18 -14.81
CA SER A 38 23.28 9.89 -15.42
C SER A 38 24.78 9.69 -15.60
N GLN A 39 25.58 10.76 -15.77
CA GLN A 39 27.05 10.70 -15.77
C GLN A 39 27.65 10.52 -14.36
N LEU A 40 27.09 11.20 -13.35
CA LEU A 40 27.50 11.05 -11.95
C LEU A 40 27.27 9.61 -11.45
N TYR A 41 26.14 9.01 -11.81
CA TYR A 41 25.73 7.66 -11.40
C TYR A 41 25.97 6.58 -12.46
N SER A 42 26.97 6.77 -13.35
CA SER A 42 27.26 5.84 -14.45
C SER A 42 27.45 4.38 -14.02
N GLY A 43 27.10 3.43 -14.90
CA GLY A 43 27.23 1.99 -14.66
C GLY A 43 26.09 1.36 -13.85
N MET A 44 24.92 2.00 -13.84
CA MET A 44 23.69 1.51 -13.16
C MET A 44 22.66 0.91 -14.13
N GLY A 45 23.02 0.75 -15.41
CA GLY A 45 22.13 0.25 -16.46
C GLY A 45 21.23 1.33 -17.07
N ALA A 46 20.78 1.08 -18.30
CA ALA A 46 20.06 2.05 -19.13
C ALA A 46 18.79 2.58 -18.46
N ARG A 47 17.96 1.69 -17.89
CA ARG A 47 16.70 2.09 -17.22
C ARG A 47 16.92 3.11 -16.11
N ILE A 48 17.97 2.94 -15.31
CA ILE A 48 18.28 3.85 -14.20
C ILE A 48 18.84 5.17 -14.73
N SER A 49 19.67 5.13 -15.76
CA SER A 49 20.14 6.34 -16.46
C SER A 49 18.97 7.17 -16.99
N PHE A 50 17.95 6.55 -17.59
CA PHE A 50 16.76 7.26 -18.03
C PHE A 50 15.95 7.87 -16.88
N CYS A 51 15.84 7.17 -15.74
CA CYS A 51 15.20 7.74 -14.54
C CYS A 51 15.90 9.01 -14.04
N PHE A 52 17.23 9.06 -14.11
CA PHE A 52 17.99 10.27 -13.78
C PHE A 52 17.76 11.40 -14.79
N ASP A 53 17.77 11.10 -16.08
CA ASP A 53 17.48 12.08 -17.14
C ASP A 53 16.07 12.66 -16.97
N ARG A 54 15.07 11.81 -16.68
CA ARG A 54 13.68 12.22 -16.42
C ARG A 54 13.53 13.04 -15.14
N PHE A 55 14.26 12.68 -14.07
CA PHE A 55 14.25 13.44 -12.82
C PHE A 55 14.84 14.84 -13.03
N TYR A 56 15.97 14.92 -13.75
CA TYR A 56 16.60 16.19 -14.08
C TYR A 56 15.63 17.11 -14.84
N LEU A 57 14.95 16.58 -15.87
CA LEU A 57 13.93 17.32 -16.64
C LEU A 57 12.80 17.87 -15.79
N LYS A 58 12.32 17.10 -14.80
CA LYS A 58 11.19 17.50 -13.93
C LYS A 58 11.58 18.47 -12.82
N SER A 59 12.84 18.49 -12.42
CA SER A 59 13.31 19.19 -11.22
C SER A 59 14.42 20.18 -11.54
N LYS A 60 14.57 20.56 -12.82
CA LYS A 60 15.59 21.49 -13.29
C LYS A 60 15.44 22.83 -12.58
N ASN A 61 16.50 23.25 -11.90
CA ASN A 61 16.66 24.56 -11.31
C ASN A 61 18.17 24.84 -11.13
N LEU A 62 18.52 26.12 -10.93
CA LEU A 62 19.91 26.55 -10.79
C LEU A 62 20.64 25.83 -9.64
N GLY A 63 19.96 25.54 -8.53
CA GLY A 63 20.55 24.84 -7.39
C GLY A 63 20.95 23.39 -7.72
N LEU A 64 20.12 22.68 -8.48
CA LEU A 64 20.41 21.33 -8.95
C LEU A 64 21.59 21.33 -9.93
N ASP A 65 21.65 22.32 -10.82
CA ASP A 65 22.75 22.47 -11.78
C ASP A 65 24.09 22.71 -11.04
N VAL A 66 24.10 23.65 -10.08
CA VAL A 66 25.27 23.91 -9.22
C VAL A 66 25.69 22.66 -8.46
N LEU A 67 24.74 21.90 -7.90
CA LEU A 67 25.05 20.67 -7.18
C LEU A 67 25.69 19.61 -8.09
N ILE A 68 25.20 19.46 -9.33
CA ILE A 68 25.75 18.51 -10.29
C ILE A 68 27.17 18.93 -10.69
N VAL A 69 27.41 20.21 -10.93
CA VAL A 69 28.74 20.74 -11.25
C VAL A 69 29.71 20.51 -10.09
N LEU A 70 29.33 20.87 -8.86
CA LEU A 70 30.13 20.65 -7.65
C LEU A 70 30.42 19.16 -7.43
N ALA A 71 29.42 18.29 -7.58
CA ALA A 71 29.61 16.85 -7.45
C ALA A 71 30.57 16.30 -8.52
N THR A 72 30.54 16.86 -9.74
CA THR A 72 31.46 16.51 -10.83
C THR A 72 32.88 16.93 -10.49
N PHE A 73 33.06 18.14 -9.94
CA PHE A 73 34.35 18.65 -9.50
C PHE A 73 34.94 17.79 -8.37
N VAL A 74 34.13 17.46 -7.35
CA VAL A 74 34.51 16.54 -6.26
C VAL A 74 34.93 15.17 -6.81
N MET A 75 34.27 14.65 -7.84
CA MET A 75 34.67 13.39 -8.48
C MET A 75 36.05 13.48 -9.16
N ASN A 76 36.38 14.63 -9.73
CA ASN A 76 37.69 14.84 -10.34
C ASN A 76 38.79 14.99 -9.29
N LEU A 77 38.51 15.66 -8.16
CA LEU A 77 39.49 15.85 -7.07
C LEU A 77 39.74 14.59 -6.24
N PHE A 78 38.68 13.85 -5.87
CA PHE A 78 38.77 12.75 -4.90
C PHE A 78 38.73 11.35 -5.54
N GLY A 79 38.78 11.28 -6.87
CA GLY A 79 38.74 10.04 -7.64
C GLY A 79 37.32 9.59 -7.98
N LYS A 80 37.05 9.48 -9.29
CA LYS A 80 35.73 9.18 -9.87
C LYS A 80 35.13 7.88 -9.32
N ASN A 81 35.94 6.83 -9.18
CA ASN A 81 35.47 5.51 -8.76
C ASN A 81 35.08 5.49 -7.27
N LYS A 82 35.87 6.12 -6.41
CA LYS A 82 35.60 6.21 -4.96
C LYS A 82 34.29 6.97 -4.67
N ILE A 83 34.11 8.12 -5.31
CA ILE A 83 32.90 8.93 -5.15
C ILE A 83 31.68 8.24 -5.78
N ARG A 84 31.83 7.62 -6.96
CA ARG A 84 30.74 6.81 -7.56
C ARG A 84 30.33 5.66 -6.69
N GLU A 85 31.26 4.90 -6.12
CA GLU A 85 30.91 3.82 -5.21
C GLU A 85 30.25 4.34 -3.94
N LYS A 86 30.61 5.53 -3.43
CA LYS A 86 29.88 6.18 -2.32
C LYS A 86 28.46 6.62 -2.70
N PHE A 87 28.27 7.16 -3.91
CA PHE A 87 26.96 7.53 -4.44
C PHE A 87 26.08 6.29 -4.69
N LYS A 88 26.65 5.25 -5.30
CA LYS A 88 26.00 3.96 -5.54
C LYS A 88 25.74 3.23 -4.24
N SER A 89 26.66 3.25 -3.26
CA SER A 89 26.45 2.62 -1.96
C SER A 89 25.32 3.31 -1.19
N LYS A 90 25.17 4.63 -1.29
CA LYS A 90 24.00 5.36 -0.76
C LYS A 90 22.69 4.96 -1.45
N LEU A 91 22.72 4.55 -2.73
CA LEU A 91 21.58 3.96 -3.45
C LEU A 91 21.36 2.47 -3.15
N LYS A 92 22.42 1.69 -2.94
CA LYS A 92 22.37 0.26 -2.60
C LYS A 92 21.96 0.04 -1.14
N THR A 93 22.44 0.86 -0.21
CA THR A 93 21.95 0.92 1.18
C THR A 93 20.50 1.42 1.24
N ARG A 94 20.06 2.26 0.28
CA ARG A 94 18.64 2.55 0.05
C ARG A 94 17.84 1.35 -0.50
N LYS A 95 18.48 0.40 -1.19
CA LYS A 95 17.85 -0.85 -1.69
C LYS A 95 17.58 -1.87 -0.56
N ASN A 96 18.22 -1.70 0.60
CA ASN A 96 18.23 -2.68 1.69
C ASN A 96 17.27 -2.40 2.86
N LYS A 97 16.13 -1.72 2.67
CA LYS A 97 15.21 -1.48 3.81
C LYS A 97 13.83 -2.12 3.80
N VAL A 98 13.40 -2.76 2.71
CA VAL A 98 12.27 -3.71 2.76
C VAL A 98 12.57 -4.89 1.86
N GLN A 99 12.68 -6.08 2.45
CA GLN A 99 12.80 -7.32 1.69
C GLN A 99 11.41 -7.70 1.17
N TRP A 100 10.97 -7.12 0.05
CA TRP A 100 9.69 -7.48 -0.57
C TRP A 100 9.55 -8.97 -0.85
N LYS A 101 10.68 -9.67 -1.03
CA LYS A 101 10.77 -11.13 -1.09
C LYS A 101 10.11 -11.83 0.11
N HIS A 102 10.27 -11.29 1.33
CA HIS A 102 9.62 -11.84 2.52
C HIS A 102 8.09 -11.76 2.40
N TRP A 103 7.56 -10.60 2.04
CA TRP A 103 6.11 -10.40 1.83
C TRP A 103 5.57 -11.29 0.72
N ARG A 104 6.25 -11.35 -0.42
CA ARG A 104 5.90 -12.28 -1.50
C ARG A 104 5.86 -13.73 -1.02
N ASN A 105 6.83 -14.16 -0.22
CA ASN A 105 6.85 -15.52 0.34
C ASN A 105 5.79 -15.76 1.42
N HIS A 106 5.38 -14.72 2.16
CA HIS A 106 4.26 -14.80 3.11
C HIS A 106 2.96 -15.04 2.36
N PHE A 107 2.59 -14.16 1.42
CA PHE A 107 1.37 -14.30 0.62
C PHE A 107 1.34 -15.58 -0.23
N LYS A 108 2.50 -16.01 -0.73
CA LYS A 108 2.60 -17.28 -1.47
C LYS A 108 2.28 -18.49 -0.59
N ARG A 109 2.65 -18.47 0.70
CA ARG A 109 2.29 -19.54 1.65
C ARG A 109 0.80 -19.51 1.95
N ASN A 110 0.24 -18.33 2.18
CA ASN A 110 -1.19 -18.19 2.50
C ASN A 110 -2.10 -18.61 1.35
N LYS A 111 -1.68 -18.43 0.09
CA LYS A 111 -2.42 -18.88 -1.10
C LYS A 111 -2.80 -20.38 -1.05
N ASN A 112 -1.97 -21.21 -0.42
CA ASN A 112 -2.18 -22.66 -0.34
C ASN A 112 -2.90 -23.09 0.96
N ARG A 113 -3.26 -22.15 1.85
CA ARG A 113 -3.99 -22.43 3.08
C ARG A 113 -5.42 -22.88 2.72
N ALA A 114 -5.89 -23.97 3.30
CA ALA A 114 -7.26 -24.44 3.12
C ALA A 114 -8.26 -23.41 3.67
N LEU A 115 -9.46 -23.33 3.09
CA LEU A 115 -10.52 -22.51 3.68
C LEU A 115 -10.91 -23.10 5.05
N PRO A 116 -11.19 -22.25 6.06
CA PRO A 116 -11.73 -22.73 7.32
C PRO A 116 -13.05 -23.44 7.04
N LYS A 117 -13.24 -24.62 7.65
CA LYS A 117 -14.52 -25.32 7.62
C LYS A 117 -15.46 -24.59 8.58
N ILE A 118 -16.48 -23.96 8.02
CA ILE A 118 -17.53 -23.27 8.78
C ILE A 118 -18.79 -24.10 8.56
N ASP A 119 -19.04 -25.01 9.48
CA ASP A 119 -20.25 -25.83 9.46
C ASP A 119 -21.42 -25.09 10.15
N PHE A 120 -22.63 -25.63 10.04
CA PHE A 120 -23.78 -25.09 10.77
C PHE A 120 -23.54 -25.19 12.28
N GLU A 121 -23.47 -24.05 12.95
CA GLU A 121 -23.36 -23.96 14.41
C GLU A 121 -24.69 -23.53 15.03
N ILE A 122 -25.05 -24.16 16.15
CA ILE A 122 -26.09 -23.64 17.03
C ILE A 122 -25.46 -22.51 17.84
N LEU A 123 -25.68 -21.28 17.40
CA LEU A 123 -25.21 -20.08 18.09
C LEU A 123 -26.25 -19.65 19.12
N GLU A 124 -25.80 -19.34 20.33
CA GLU A 124 -26.61 -18.68 21.38
C GLU A 124 -26.83 -17.19 21.05
N LEU A 125 -27.41 -16.93 19.87
CA LEU A 125 -27.73 -15.61 19.37
C LEU A 125 -29.20 -15.56 18.96
N SER A 126 -29.86 -14.44 19.25
CA SER A 126 -31.21 -14.22 18.74
C SER A 126 -31.23 -14.12 17.22
N THR A 127 -32.39 -14.40 16.61
CA THR A 127 -32.58 -14.27 15.16
C THR A 127 -32.23 -12.88 14.64
N ASN A 128 -32.52 -11.84 15.43
CA ASN A 128 -32.21 -10.46 15.07
C ASN A 128 -30.70 -10.18 15.08
N GLU A 129 -29.98 -10.69 16.09
CA GLU A 129 -28.52 -10.58 16.16
C GLU A 129 -27.87 -11.31 14.98
N MET A 130 -28.23 -12.57 14.73
CA MET A 130 -27.71 -13.34 13.59
C MET A 130 -27.92 -12.61 12.25
N ARG A 131 -29.13 -12.09 12.01
CA ARG A 131 -29.45 -11.32 10.79
C ARG A 131 -28.61 -10.05 10.67
N SER A 132 -28.43 -9.31 11.77
CA SER A 132 -27.65 -8.06 11.78
C SER A 132 -26.15 -8.30 11.52
N ILE A 133 -25.60 -9.38 12.08
CA ILE A 133 -24.23 -9.82 11.85
C ILE A 133 -24.08 -10.22 10.38
N ALA A 134 -24.96 -11.08 9.86
CA ALA A 134 -24.92 -11.55 8.49
C ALA A 134 -24.99 -10.39 7.48
N TYR A 135 -25.89 -9.43 7.70
CA TYR A 135 -25.99 -8.22 6.88
C TYR A 135 -24.67 -7.43 6.85
N SER A 136 -24.05 -7.23 8.01
CA SER A 136 -22.81 -6.46 8.09
C SER A 136 -21.63 -7.21 7.45
N LEU A 137 -21.55 -8.52 7.63
CA LEU A 137 -20.56 -9.36 6.96
C LEU A 137 -20.75 -9.35 5.44
N ALA A 138 -22.00 -9.29 4.95
CA ALA A 138 -22.28 -9.22 3.51
C ALA A 138 -21.76 -7.92 2.87
N ILE A 139 -21.83 -6.79 3.58
CA ILE A 139 -21.24 -5.52 3.13
C ILE A 139 -19.72 -5.64 3.00
N PHE A 140 -19.05 -6.16 4.04
CA PHE A 140 -17.60 -6.36 4.01
C PHE A 140 -17.18 -7.37 2.93
N GLN A 141 -17.91 -8.48 2.78
CA GLN A 141 -17.68 -9.49 1.75
C GLN A 141 -17.69 -8.89 0.34
N LEU A 142 -18.60 -7.95 0.07
CA LEU A 142 -18.67 -7.25 -1.20
C LEU A 142 -17.45 -6.33 -1.40
N GLY A 143 -16.98 -5.67 -0.34
CA GLY A 143 -15.77 -4.84 -0.33
C GLY A 143 -14.51 -5.62 -0.75
N GLU A 144 -14.27 -6.77 -0.12
CA GLU A 144 -13.09 -7.63 -0.34
C GLU A 144 -13.05 -8.24 -1.75
N SER A 145 -14.20 -8.34 -2.43
CA SER A 145 -14.32 -8.97 -3.75
C SER A 145 -13.80 -8.10 -4.93
N GLY A 146 -13.49 -6.82 -4.69
CA GLY A 146 -13.35 -5.80 -5.75
C GLY A 146 -11.93 -5.42 -6.22
N GLU A 147 -10.89 -6.16 -5.80
CA GLU A 147 -9.51 -5.66 -5.84
C GLU A 147 -8.72 -5.86 -7.15
N GLY A 148 -9.24 -6.64 -8.10
CA GLY A 148 -8.46 -7.14 -9.25
C GLY A 148 -7.82 -6.09 -10.17
N LYS A 149 -8.25 -4.83 -10.15
CA LYS A 149 -7.70 -3.77 -11.01
C LYS A 149 -6.29 -3.33 -10.59
N ILE A 150 -6.02 -3.23 -9.29
CA ILE A 150 -4.71 -2.76 -8.81
C ILE A 150 -3.59 -3.72 -9.22
N ALA A 151 -3.90 -5.02 -9.27
CA ALA A 151 -3.01 -6.08 -9.74
C ALA A 151 -2.58 -5.91 -11.22
N LYS A 152 -3.41 -5.30 -12.07
CA LYS A 152 -3.08 -5.00 -13.48
C LYS A 152 -2.35 -3.67 -13.63
N GLU A 153 -2.75 -2.66 -12.88
CA GLU A 153 -2.15 -1.33 -12.94
C GLU A 153 -0.74 -1.30 -12.37
N ILE A 154 -0.46 -2.15 -11.37
CA ILE A 154 0.84 -2.13 -10.73
C ILE A 154 1.95 -2.42 -11.73
N ASP A 155 1.78 -3.37 -12.66
CA ASP A 155 2.80 -3.75 -13.66
C ASP A 155 3.26 -2.57 -14.53
N LYS A 156 2.36 -1.63 -14.84
CA LYS A 156 2.65 -0.44 -15.64
C LYS A 156 3.22 0.72 -14.81
N THR A 157 3.15 0.60 -13.48
CA THR A 157 3.52 1.67 -12.56
C THR A 157 5.02 1.64 -12.26
N ILE A 158 5.69 2.77 -12.47
CA ILE A 158 7.09 2.99 -12.10
C ILE A 158 7.15 3.87 -10.85
N LEU A 159 7.46 3.26 -9.70
CA LEU A 159 7.66 3.97 -8.45
C LEU A 159 8.99 3.60 -7.81
N PHE A 160 9.61 4.59 -7.16
CA PHE A 160 10.80 4.37 -6.36
C PHE A 160 10.51 3.39 -5.22
N GLY A 161 11.36 2.38 -5.02
CA GLY A 161 11.24 1.43 -3.91
C GLY A 161 10.31 0.23 -4.16
N ILE A 162 9.69 0.14 -5.34
CA ILE A 162 8.97 -1.06 -5.81
C ILE A 162 9.90 -1.88 -6.71
N ASP A 163 10.01 -3.18 -6.43
CA ASP A 163 10.65 -4.17 -7.30
C ASP A 163 9.65 -5.23 -7.78
N ASP A 164 10.12 -6.23 -8.51
CA ASP A 164 9.26 -7.30 -9.04
C ASP A 164 8.66 -8.16 -7.90
N PHE A 165 9.37 -8.31 -6.77
CA PHE A 165 8.83 -9.00 -5.61
C PHE A 165 7.64 -8.26 -5.00
N TYR A 166 7.66 -6.93 -4.95
CA TYR A 166 6.49 -6.15 -4.50
C TYR A 166 5.30 -6.35 -5.45
N ARG A 167 5.53 -6.31 -6.77
CA ARG A 167 4.47 -6.51 -7.78
C ARG A 167 3.82 -7.89 -7.61
N GLU A 168 4.65 -8.92 -7.45
CA GLU A 168 4.18 -10.27 -7.14
C GLU A 168 3.43 -10.34 -5.81
N ALA A 169 3.96 -9.72 -4.75
CA ALA A 169 3.34 -9.69 -3.43
C ALA A 169 1.96 -9.04 -3.48
N LEU A 170 1.81 -7.88 -4.14
CA LEU A 170 0.54 -7.18 -4.28
C LEU A 170 -0.49 -8.02 -5.06
N LYS A 171 -0.07 -8.76 -6.09
CA LYS A 171 -0.95 -9.68 -6.83
C LYS A 171 -1.39 -10.88 -5.99
N LEU A 172 -0.55 -11.34 -5.06
CA LEU A 172 -0.89 -12.42 -4.14
C LEU A 172 -1.79 -11.93 -3.00
N PHE A 173 -1.55 -10.71 -2.50
CA PHE A 173 -2.43 -10.01 -1.56
C PHE A 173 -3.86 -9.91 -2.11
N VAL A 174 -4.05 -9.44 -3.34
CA VAL A 174 -5.39 -9.41 -4.00
C VAL A 174 -6.08 -10.78 -4.06
N LYS A 175 -5.30 -11.88 -4.09
CA LYS A 175 -5.87 -13.25 -4.03
C LYS A 175 -6.22 -13.67 -2.60
N GLU A 176 -5.53 -13.15 -1.61
CA GLU A 176 -5.86 -13.33 -0.19
C GLU A 176 -7.12 -12.56 0.18
N GLU A 177 -7.32 -11.35 -0.31
CA GLU A 177 -8.60 -10.62 -0.18
C GLU A 177 -9.77 -11.39 -0.79
N GLY A 178 -9.56 -11.96 -1.99
CA GLY A 178 -10.55 -12.86 -2.58
C GLY A 178 -10.76 -14.16 -1.79
N ARG A 179 -9.82 -14.58 -0.94
CA ARG A 179 -10.03 -15.66 0.05
C ARG A 179 -10.87 -15.16 1.21
N HIS A 180 -10.61 -13.98 1.77
CA HIS A 180 -11.43 -13.39 2.84
C HIS A 180 -12.88 -13.22 2.41
N ALA A 181 -13.13 -12.73 1.20
CA ALA A 181 -14.47 -12.67 0.62
C ALA A 181 -15.21 -14.04 0.63
N ARG A 182 -14.49 -15.14 0.36
CA ARG A 182 -15.08 -16.48 0.41
C ARG A 182 -15.36 -16.94 1.84
N ILE A 183 -14.44 -16.68 2.77
CA ILE A 183 -14.61 -16.98 4.20
C ILE A 183 -15.84 -16.26 4.74
N LEU A 184 -15.97 -14.97 4.47
CA LEU A 184 -17.13 -14.18 4.86
C LEU A 184 -18.42 -14.72 4.25
N GLY A 185 -18.37 -15.18 2.99
CA GLY A 185 -19.49 -15.85 2.34
C GLY A 185 -19.97 -17.09 3.08
N GLU A 186 -19.06 -17.94 3.56
CA GLU A 186 -19.43 -19.11 4.39
C GLU A 186 -19.99 -18.68 5.75
N CYS A 187 -19.42 -17.68 6.41
CA CYS A 187 -19.96 -17.12 7.66
C CYS A 187 -21.41 -16.61 7.48
N ILE A 188 -21.68 -15.91 6.38
CA ILE A 188 -23.02 -15.38 6.07
C ILE A 188 -24.03 -16.52 5.89
N ARG A 189 -23.66 -17.59 5.19
CA ARG A 189 -24.53 -18.77 5.01
C ARG A 189 -24.78 -19.51 6.32
N ALA A 190 -23.75 -19.66 7.17
CA ALA A 190 -23.89 -20.27 8.49
C ALA A 190 -24.86 -19.48 9.39
N LEU A 191 -24.91 -18.15 9.24
CA LEU A 191 -25.86 -17.26 9.91
C LEU A 191 -27.25 -17.20 9.23
N LYS A 192 -27.50 -18.03 8.20
CA LYS A 192 -28.73 -18.03 7.39
C LYS A 192 -29.01 -16.68 6.71
N GLY A 193 -27.97 -15.92 6.40
CA GLY A 193 -28.05 -14.67 5.64
C GLY A 193 -27.79 -14.85 4.15
N GLU A 194 -27.90 -13.75 3.41
CA GLU A 194 -27.69 -13.71 1.97
C GLU A 194 -26.57 -12.73 1.59
N LEU A 195 -25.90 -13.01 0.48
CA LEU A 195 -24.93 -12.09 -0.11
C LEU A 195 -25.64 -10.90 -0.73
N ILE A 196 -25.10 -9.70 -0.54
CA ILE A 196 -25.65 -8.50 -1.17
C ILE A 196 -24.91 -8.19 -2.47
N LYS A 197 -25.62 -7.59 -3.43
CA LYS A 197 -25.05 -7.24 -4.75
C LYS A 197 -24.50 -5.82 -4.83
N SER A 198 -24.97 -4.93 -3.97
CA SER A 198 -24.55 -3.52 -3.95
C SER A 198 -24.81 -2.90 -2.59
N ASN A 199 -23.93 -2.00 -2.16
CA ASN A 199 -24.18 -1.13 -1.01
C ASN A 199 -23.61 0.28 -1.29
N TRP A 200 -24.11 1.31 -0.60
CA TRP A 200 -23.61 2.67 -0.81
C TRP A 200 -22.16 2.86 -0.35
N THR A 201 -21.74 2.20 0.74
CA THR A 201 -20.34 2.22 1.19
C THR A 201 -19.42 1.49 0.24
N GLU A 202 -19.89 0.40 -0.37
CA GLU A 202 -19.18 -0.29 -1.43
C GLU A 202 -18.96 0.63 -2.64
N LYS A 203 -19.99 1.38 -3.08
CA LYS A 203 -19.84 2.36 -4.15
C LYS A 203 -18.83 3.45 -3.81
N LEU A 204 -18.85 3.96 -2.57
CA LEU A 204 -17.87 4.94 -2.09
C LEU A 204 -16.45 4.35 -2.07
N PHE A 205 -16.29 3.12 -1.60
CA PHE A 205 -15.01 2.42 -1.61
C PHE A 205 -14.53 2.16 -3.05
N HIS A 206 -15.41 1.78 -3.97
CA HIS A 206 -15.08 1.66 -5.39
C HIS A 206 -14.66 2.99 -6.01
N LEU A 207 -15.31 4.10 -5.65
CA LEU A 207 -14.88 5.44 -6.06
C LEU A 207 -13.47 5.73 -5.54
N GLY A 208 -13.19 5.41 -4.26
CA GLY A 208 -11.86 5.49 -3.66
C GLY A 208 -10.81 4.68 -4.44
N ARG A 209 -11.14 3.45 -4.85
CA ARG A 209 -10.28 2.59 -5.67
C ARG A 209 -10.09 3.09 -7.12
N ARG A 210 -10.90 4.04 -7.58
CA ARG A 210 -10.78 4.70 -8.90
C ARG A 210 -10.00 6.02 -8.87
N LEU A 211 -9.60 6.50 -7.69
CA LEU A 211 -8.85 7.75 -7.56
C LEU A 211 -7.53 7.71 -8.37
N LEU A 212 -7.13 8.88 -8.88
CA LEU A 212 -5.95 9.02 -9.73
C LEU A 212 -4.66 8.78 -8.92
N GLY A 213 -3.90 7.76 -9.33
CA GLY A 213 -2.58 7.46 -8.79
C GLY A 213 -2.57 6.30 -7.79
N ILE A 214 -1.65 5.36 -8.01
CA ILE A 214 -1.49 4.15 -7.20
C ILE A 214 -1.28 4.42 -5.70
N ARG A 215 -0.65 5.55 -5.35
CA ARG A 215 -0.40 5.91 -3.94
C ARG A 215 -1.70 6.19 -3.19
N LEU A 216 -2.65 6.86 -3.82
CA LEU A 216 -3.93 7.17 -3.20
C LEU A 216 -4.79 5.90 -3.11
N LYS A 217 -4.77 5.06 -4.15
CA LYS A 217 -5.42 3.73 -4.11
C LYS A 217 -4.90 2.86 -2.96
N LEU A 218 -3.59 2.73 -2.82
CA LEU A 218 -2.97 1.98 -1.71
C LEU A 218 -3.24 2.59 -0.34
N MET A 219 -3.50 3.90 -0.26
CA MET A 219 -3.86 4.58 0.99
C MET A 219 -5.30 4.26 1.39
N VAL A 220 -6.20 4.20 0.40
CA VAL A 220 -7.58 3.75 0.59
C VAL A 220 -7.60 2.28 1.06
N LEU A 221 -6.76 1.42 0.47
CA LEU A 221 -6.59 0.04 0.95
C LEU A 221 -6.06 0.00 2.38
N LEU A 222 -4.98 0.74 2.69
CA LEU A 222 -4.47 0.82 4.06
C LEU A 222 -5.53 1.28 5.08
N ALA A 223 -6.42 2.20 4.69
CA ALA A 223 -7.54 2.62 5.55
C ALA A 223 -8.60 1.51 5.71
N ALA A 224 -8.85 0.73 4.66
CA ALA A 224 -9.70 -0.46 4.73
C ALA A 224 -9.11 -1.51 5.69
N GLU A 225 -7.79 -1.73 5.70
CA GLU A 225 -7.14 -2.65 6.67
C GLU A 225 -7.42 -2.24 8.13
N VAL A 226 -7.26 -0.95 8.43
CA VAL A 226 -7.56 -0.39 9.76
C VAL A 226 -9.02 -0.63 10.13
N VAL A 227 -9.90 -0.44 9.15
CA VAL A 227 -11.34 -0.67 9.33
C VAL A 227 -11.63 -2.14 9.59
N GLY A 228 -11.12 -3.05 8.75
CA GLY A 228 -11.31 -4.50 8.87
C GLY A 228 -10.86 -5.03 10.22
N ILE A 229 -9.63 -4.70 10.65
CA ILE A 229 -9.08 -5.13 11.94
C ILE A 229 -10.01 -4.80 13.10
N CYS A 230 -10.46 -3.55 13.19
CA CYS A 230 -11.30 -3.12 14.30
C CYS A 230 -12.73 -3.66 14.19
N PHE A 231 -13.30 -3.68 12.99
CA PHE A 231 -14.64 -4.17 12.75
C PHE A 231 -14.76 -5.66 13.07
N TYR A 232 -13.94 -6.52 12.45
CA TYR A 232 -13.98 -7.96 12.67
C TYR A 232 -13.68 -8.33 14.13
N LYS A 233 -12.76 -7.61 14.78
CA LYS A 233 -12.49 -7.82 16.21
C LYS A 233 -13.69 -7.46 17.08
N LYS A 234 -14.28 -6.28 16.90
CA LYS A 234 -15.47 -5.84 17.67
C LYS A 234 -16.67 -6.76 17.46
N LEU A 235 -16.85 -7.24 16.23
CA LEU A 235 -17.91 -8.19 15.91
C LEU A 235 -17.64 -9.55 16.58
N SER A 236 -16.40 -10.05 16.52
CA SER A 236 -16.00 -11.32 17.16
C SER A 236 -16.16 -11.33 18.68
N GLU A 237 -16.07 -10.18 19.35
CA GLU A 237 -16.31 -10.04 20.80
C GLU A 237 -17.78 -10.34 21.17
N LYS A 238 -18.71 -10.17 20.22
CA LYS A 238 -20.15 -10.38 20.41
C LYS A 238 -20.66 -11.71 19.85
N ILE A 239 -19.80 -12.47 19.19
CA ILE A 239 -20.12 -13.80 18.67
C ILE A 239 -19.63 -14.85 19.69
N PRO A 240 -20.47 -15.85 20.04
CA PRO A 240 -20.05 -16.99 20.85
C PRO A 240 -18.82 -17.70 20.26
N ASN A 241 -18.11 -18.46 21.08
CA ASN A 241 -16.97 -19.22 20.59
C ASN A 241 -17.45 -20.28 19.60
N GLY A 242 -16.86 -20.28 18.40
CA GLY A 242 -17.24 -21.15 17.30
C GLY A 242 -16.40 -20.90 16.05
N PHE A 243 -16.77 -21.52 14.94
CA PHE A 243 -16.16 -21.42 13.63
C PHE A 243 -16.22 -20.01 13.08
N ILE A 244 -17.36 -19.31 13.23
CA ILE A 244 -17.51 -17.93 12.71
C ILE A 244 -16.54 -16.97 13.43
N LYS A 245 -16.51 -17.01 14.76
CA LYS A 245 -15.60 -16.17 15.55
C LYS A 245 -14.15 -16.46 15.19
N SER A 246 -13.81 -17.74 15.06
CA SER A 246 -12.46 -18.19 14.72
C SER A 246 -12.04 -17.74 13.31
N ALA A 247 -12.95 -17.81 12.33
CA ALA A 247 -12.74 -17.32 10.98
C ALA A 247 -12.53 -15.81 10.92
N LEU A 248 -13.33 -15.02 11.65
CA LEU A 248 -13.14 -13.57 11.74
C LEU A 248 -11.80 -13.20 12.39
N LEU A 249 -11.40 -13.91 13.45
CA LEU A 249 -10.10 -13.71 14.10
C LEU A 249 -8.93 -14.16 13.22
N GLU A 250 -9.12 -15.12 12.32
CA GLU A 250 -8.13 -15.48 11.30
C GLU A 250 -7.97 -14.34 10.29
N ILE A 251 -9.07 -13.78 9.78
CA ILE A 251 -9.05 -12.60 8.90
C ILE A 251 -8.31 -11.44 9.58
N VAL A 252 -8.64 -11.11 10.84
CA VAL A 252 -7.95 -10.04 11.60
C VAL A 252 -6.43 -10.24 11.61
N LYS A 253 -5.95 -11.48 11.78
CA LYS A 253 -4.50 -11.76 11.76
C LYS A 253 -3.86 -11.48 10.40
N ASP A 254 -4.59 -11.74 9.32
CA ASP A 254 -4.14 -11.44 7.96
C ASP A 254 -4.16 -9.92 7.72
N GLU A 255 -5.22 -9.20 8.14
CA GLU A 255 -5.29 -7.73 8.00
C GLU A 255 -4.17 -7.02 8.75
N GLU A 256 -3.76 -7.53 9.92
CA GLU A 256 -2.58 -7.00 10.62
C GLU A 256 -1.28 -7.14 9.80
N LYS A 257 -1.19 -8.15 8.94
CA LYS A 257 -0.06 -8.36 8.01
C LYS A 257 -0.21 -7.46 6.79
N HIS A 258 -1.43 -7.28 6.27
CA HIS A 258 -1.74 -6.38 5.17
C HIS A 258 -1.44 -4.93 5.51
N LEU A 259 -1.88 -4.48 6.69
CA LEU A 259 -1.55 -3.16 7.23
C LEU A 259 -0.03 -2.93 7.31
N LYS A 260 0.73 -3.93 7.78
CA LYS A 260 2.20 -3.86 7.81
C LYS A 260 2.81 -3.85 6.41
N PHE A 261 2.28 -4.62 5.48
CA PHE A 261 2.72 -4.65 4.09
C PHE A 261 2.55 -3.28 3.42
N HIS A 262 1.36 -2.67 3.53
CA HIS A 262 1.07 -1.33 3.03
C HIS A 262 1.84 -0.24 3.79
N GLY A 263 1.96 -0.35 5.11
CA GLY A 263 2.75 0.60 5.91
C GLY A 263 4.23 0.59 5.53
N ASN A 264 4.82 -0.58 5.25
CA ASN A 264 6.18 -0.68 4.71
C ASN A 264 6.32 0.02 3.35
N PHE A 265 5.30 -0.08 2.50
CA PHE A 265 5.26 0.63 1.23
C PHE A 265 5.31 2.15 1.45
N PHE A 266 4.42 2.69 2.28
CA PHE A 266 4.38 4.13 2.54
C PHE A 266 5.61 4.64 3.28
N ARG A 267 6.21 3.85 4.17
CA ARG A 267 7.48 4.19 4.84
C ARG A 267 8.62 4.41 3.86
N ILE A 268 8.63 3.69 2.73
CA ILE A 268 9.62 3.93 1.66
C ILE A 268 9.28 5.19 0.85
N GLN A 269 7.99 5.46 0.63
CA GLN A 269 7.55 6.62 -0.15
C GLN A 269 7.69 7.95 0.62
N VAL A 270 7.48 7.93 1.93
CA VAL A 270 7.45 9.10 2.82
C VAL A 270 8.82 9.31 3.45
N ARG A 271 9.59 10.27 2.94
CA ARG A 271 11.03 10.40 3.25
C ARG A 271 11.41 11.74 3.87
N ASN A 272 10.84 12.81 3.34
CA ASN A 272 11.17 14.17 3.70
C ASN A 272 10.05 14.74 4.59
N ILE A 273 10.36 15.80 5.34
CA ILE A 273 9.43 16.49 6.23
C ILE A 273 8.14 16.90 5.49
N PHE A 274 8.28 17.46 4.29
CA PHE A 274 7.13 17.81 3.45
C PHE A 274 6.26 16.59 3.08
N THR A 275 6.87 15.49 2.61
CA THR A 275 6.12 14.27 2.27
C THR A 275 5.48 13.63 3.50
N LYS A 276 6.09 13.77 4.69
CA LYS A 276 5.52 13.32 5.97
C LYS A 276 4.29 14.14 6.32
N LEU A 277 4.35 15.46 6.17
CA LEU A 277 3.22 16.35 6.41
C LEU A 277 2.05 16.07 5.45
N VAL A 278 2.33 15.98 4.15
CA VAL A 278 1.31 15.67 3.14
C VAL A 278 0.69 14.30 3.39
N PHE A 279 1.50 13.28 3.68
CA PHE A 279 0.99 11.95 4.02
C PHE A 279 0.10 12.01 5.25
N LYS A 280 0.53 12.68 6.33
CA LYS A 280 -0.21 12.83 7.58
C LYS A 280 -1.59 13.48 7.36
N LEU A 281 -1.66 14.57 6.59
CA LEU A 281 -2.92 15.25 6.30
C LEU A 281 -3.87 14.36 5.49
N LEU A 282 -3.37 13.75 4.40
CA LEU A 282 -4.17 12.87 3.55
C LEU A 282 -4.62 11.60 4.29
N TRP A 283 -3.71 10.99 5.06
CA TRP A 283 -3.99 9.79 5.85
C TRP A 283 -5.09 10.06 6.87
N ARG A 284 -5.00 11.14 7.64
CA ARG A 284 -6.03 11.50 8.62
C ARG A 284 -7.38 11.74 7.97
N PHE A 285 -7.41 12.43 6.84
CA PHE A 285 -8.64 12.66 6.09
C PHE A 285 -9.27 11.35 5.60
N VAL A 286 -8.49 10.50 4.90
CA VAL A 286 -8.97 9.23 4.34
C VAL A 286 -9.38 8.26 5.44
N ALA A 287 -8.56 8.11 6.49
CA ALA A 287 -8.88 7.24 7.62
C ALA A 287 -10.14 7.73 8.35
N PHE A 288 -10.26 9.03 8.64
CA PHE A 288 -11.47 9.58 9.26
C PHE A 288 -12.72 9.33 8.40
N ALA A 289 -12.66 9.59 7.09
CA ALA A 289 -13.76 9.34 6.18
C ALA A 289 -14.17 7.85 6.17
N ALA A 290 -13.19 6.93 6.12
CA ALA A 290 -13.45 5.49 6.19
C ALA A 290 -14.10 5.08 7.52
N CYS A 291 -13.62 5.61 8.66
CA CYS A 291 -14.18 5.34 9.98
C CYS A 291 -15.64 5.77 10.09
N ILE A 292 -15.95 7.02 9.69
CA ILE A 292 -17.32 7.56 9.75
C ILE A 292 -18.24 6.76 8.84
N THR A 293 -17.79 6.44 7.63
CA THR A 293 -18.54 5.64 6.66
C THR A 293 -19.00 4.31 7.28
N VAL A 294 -18.07 3.58 7.91
CA VAL A 294 -18.35 2.27 8.53
C VAL A 294 -19.26 2.40 9.74
N ILE A 295 -19.04 3.41 10.59
CA ILE A 295 -19.90 3.62 11.77
C ILE A 295 -21.33 3.91 11.36
N LEU A 296 -21.54 4.75 10.35
CA LEU A 296 -22.88 5.08 9.87
C LEU A 296 -23.58 3.85 9.29
N ASP A 297 -22.89 3.13 8.40
CA ASP A 297 -23.43 1.97 7.69
C ASP A 297 -23.76 0.79 8.63
N HIS A 298 -22.95 0.60 9.67
CA HIS A 298 -23.10 -0.50 10.63
C HIS A 298 -23.72 -0.09 11.97
N SER A 299 -24.21 1.15 12.08
CA SER A 299 -24.79 1.70 13.33
C SER A 299 -25.94 0.85 13.87
N ASN A 300 -26.80 0.33 12.99
CA ASN A 300 -27.91 -0.53 13.37
C ASN A 300 -27.43 -1.86 13.98
N THR A 301 -26.45 -2.50 13.35
CA THR A 301 -25.84 -3.74 13.86
C THR A 301 -25.14 -3.50 15.19
N PHE A 302 -24.39 -2.40 15.30
CA PHE A 302 -23.74 -2.02 16.56
C PHE A 302 -24.76 -1.80 17.67
N ARG A 303 -25.88 -1.12 17.40
CA ARG A 303 -26.97 -0.95 18.36
C ARG A 303 -27.57 -2.29 18.81
N ILE A 304 -27.86 -3.20 17.88
CA ILE A 304 -28.43 -4.54 18.17
C ILE A 304 -27.48 -5.36 19.05
N LEU A 305 -26.17 -5.32 18.76
CA LEU A 305 -25.15 -6.08 19.49
C LEU A 305 -24.64 -5.37 20.77
N GLY A 306 -25.18 -4.21 21.11
CA GLY A 306 -24.71 -3.41 22.25
C GLY A 306 -23.25 -2.95 22.11
N ILE A 307 -22.79 -2.68 20.89
CA ILE A 307 -21.48 -2.10 20.57
C ILE A 307 -21.65 -0.57 20.50
N SER A 308 -20.83 0.16 21.25
CA SER A 308 -20.87 1.63 21.24
C SER A 308 -20.17 2.22 20.01
N ASN A 309 -20.91 2.98 19.20
CA ASN A 309 -20.36 3.70 18.04
C ASN A 309 -19.16 4.58 18.42
N TRP A 310 -19.24 5.29 19.56
CA TRP A 310 -18.17 6.17 20.03
C TRP A 310 -16.93 5.41 20.46
N LYS A 311 -17.07 4.33 21.25
CA LYS A 311 -15.91 3.49 21.63
C LYS A 311 -15.25 2.87 20.40
N THR A 312 -16.05 2.43 19.43
CA THR A 312 -15.57 1.91 18.16
C THR A 312 -14.84 2.99 17.34
N PHE A 313 -15.38 4.21 17.26
CA PHE A 313 -14.71 5.36 16.63
C PHE A 313 -13.34 5.66 17.24
N LEU A 314 -13.27 5.76 18.57
CA LEU A 314 -12.01 5.99 19.28
C LEU A 314 -11.00 4.88 18.98
N LYS A 315 -11.47 3.63 18.90
CA LYS A 315 -10.60 2.49 18.59
C LYS A 315 -10.05 2.54 17.17
N PHE A 316 -10.87 2.92 16.20
CA PHE A 316 -10.39 3.15 14.84
C PHE A 316 -9.34 4.26 14.79
N GLN A 317 -9.60 5.40 15.45
CA GLN A 317 -8.65 6.52 15.48
C GLN A 317 -7.32 6.13 16.12
N GLU A 318 -7.34 5.29 17.16
CA GLU A 318 -6.15 4.76 17.79
C GLU A 318 -5.31 3.90 16.84
N ILE A 319 -5.93 2.96 16.12
CA ILE A 319 -5.22 2.12 15.14
C ILE A 319 -4.70 2.97 13.97
N ALA A 320 -5.50 3.93 13.51
CA ALA A 320 -5.10 4.86 12.45
C ALA A 320 -3.90 5.73 12.88
N LYS A 321 -3.88 6.21 14.13
CA LYS A 321 -2.76 6.97 14.69
C LYS A 321 -1.52 6.10 14.84
N SER A 322 -1.65 4.87 15.35
CA SER A 322 -0.54 3.92 15.41
C SER A 322 0.05 3.64 14.02
N THR A 323 -0.81 3.62 12.98
CA THR A 323 -0.40 3.41 11.58
C THR A 323 0.38 4.60 11.05
N GLU A 324 -0.06 5.81 11.37
CA GLU A 324 0.68 7.05 11.09
C GLU A 324 2.09 7.01 11.71
N GLU A 325 2.18 6.67 13.01
CA GLU A 325 3.44 6.60 13.76
C GLU A 325 4.39 5.53 13.17
N PHE A 326 3.87 4.33 12.87
CA PHE A 326 4.65 3.26 12.22
C PHE A 326 5.25 3.70 10.89
N ILE A 327 4.48 4.43 10.08
CA ILE A 327 4.92 4.88 8.75
C ILE A 327 5.90 6.05 8.85
N ILE A 328 5.63 7.04 9.69
CA ILE A 328 6.38 8.31 9.75
C ILE A 328 7.66 8.18 10.59
N GLU A 329 7.56 7.53 11.75
CA GLU A 329 8.63 7.47 12.75
C GLU A 329 9.41 6.15 12.64
N GLY A 330 8.78 5.13 12.04
CA GLY A 330 9.42 3.84 11.87
C GLY A 330 9.56 3.05 13.17
N LEU A 331 8.77 3.42 14.18
CA LEU A 331 8.62 2.72 15.44
C LEU A 331 8.12 1.29 15.22
N ASN A 332 8.42 0.39 16.14
CA ASN A 332 7.82 -0.95 16.12
C ASN A 332 6.32 -0.83 16.31
N TRP A 333 5.56 -1.49 15.44
CA TRP A 333 4.11 -1.58 15.51
C TRP A 333 3.67 -2.16 16.86
N LYS A 334 3.08 -1.33 17.72
CA LYS A 334 2.59 -1.72 19.06
C LYS A 334 1.08 -1.95 19.03
N LEU A 335 0.63 -3.10 18.51
CA LEU A 335 -0.71 -3.59 18.84
C LEU A 335 -0.73 -4.12 20.29
N ASN A 336 0.34 -4.74 20.79
CA ASN A 336 0.25 -5.58 22.00
C ASN A 336 -0.07 -4.86 23.32
N GLN A 337 0.00 -3.53 23.41
CA GLN A 337 -0.43 -2.79 24.60
C GLN A 337 -1.86 -2.25 24.51
N THR A 338 -2.43 -2.20 23.31
CA THR A 338 -3.72 -1.53 23.05
C THR A 338 -4.93 -2.46 23.12
N PHE A 339 -4.77 -3.76 23.34
CA PHE A 339 -5.90 -4.72 23.33
C PHE A 339 -6.02 -5.58 24.59
N ARG A 340 -5.48 -5.12 25.72
CA ARG A 340 -5.70 -5.73 27.04
C ARG A 340 -6.64 -4.93 27.94
N SER A 341 -7.24 -3.84 27.45
CA SER A 341 -8.24 -3.04 28.17
C SER A 341 -9.64 -3.27 27.63
#